data_AF-A0A8B3LEK8-F1
#
_entry.id   AF-A0A8B3LEK8-F1
#
_cell.length_a   1.000
_cell.length_b   1.000
_cell.length_c   1.000
_cell.angle_alpha   90.00
_cell.angle_beta   90.00
_cell.angle_gamma   90.00
#
_symmetry.space_group_name_H-M   'P 1'
#
loop_
_entity.id
_entity.type
_entity.pdbx_description
1 polymer ?
#
loop_
_entity_poly.entity_id
_entity_poly.type
_entity_poly.pdbx_seq_one_letter_code
_entity_poly.pdbx_strand_id
1 'polypeptide(L)'
;MSSPAALLQSDTLGSRLTSRGDLTSFFMQLTAEIGADSYMLVAIVHDQDRNDARIVSSNWIFDAIELIGKRLIAGLAQGALTVAPGIRPHPLVASRAPETD
;
A
#
# COMPACT_ATOMS: atom_id res chain seq x y z
N MET A 1 14.02 2.04 -24.17
CA MET A 1 13.12 2.95 -24.92
C MET A 1 11.70 2.62 -24.49
N SER A 2 11.09 3.43 -23.64
CA SER A 2 9.73 3.16 -23.11
C SER A 2 8.69 3.49 -24.19
N SER A 3 7.74 2.57 -24.40
CA SER A 3 6.72 2.66 -25.45
C SER A 3 5.69 3.75 -25.10
N PRO A 4 5.29 4.63 -26.04
CA PRO A 4 4.30 5.70 -25.80
C PRO A 4 2.93 5.16 -25.36
N ALA A 5 2.63 3.89 -25.62
CA ALA A 5 1.41 3.23 -25.15
C ALA A 5 1.31 3.09 -23.62
N ALA A 6 2.44 2.95 -22.91
CA ALA A 6 2.44 2.83 -21.44
C ALA A 6 2.11 4.18 -20.74
N LEU A 7 2.44 5.30 -21.39
CA LEU A 7 2.08 6.64 -20.92
C LEU A 7 0.59 6.91 -21.12
N LEU A 8 0.01 6.46 -22.23
CA LEU A 8 -1.42 6.65 -22.54
C LEU A 8 -2.35 5.80 -21.67
N GLN A 9 -1.92 4.62 -21.21
CA GLN A 9 -2.70 3.79 -20.27
C GLN A 9 -2.83 4.44 -18.87
N SER A 10 -1.83 5.23 -18.47
CA SER A 10 -1.86 5.97 -17.21
C SER A 10 -2.95 7.05 -17.22
N ASP A 11 -3.21 7.67 -18.38
CA ASP A 11 -4.25 8.69 -18.55
C ASP A 11 -5.68 8.14 -18.40
N THR A 12 -5.91 6.85 -18.71
CA THR A 12 -7.24 6.23 -18.55
C THR A 12 -7.56 5.82 -17.10
N LEU A 13 -6.56 5.47 -16.28
CA LEU A 13 -6.76 5.21 -14.84
C LEU A 13 -6.92 6.51 -14.03
N GLY A 14 -6.44 7.63 -14.58
CA GLY A 14 -6.73 8.98 -14.12
C GLY A 14 -8.15 9.47 -14.42
N SER A 15 -9.06 8.59 -14.90
CA SER A 15 -10.50 8.80 -14.90
C SER A 15 -10.99 9.00 -13.45
N ARG A 16 -10.81 10.25 -13.00
CA ARG A 16 -11.07 10.87 -11.70
C ARG A 16 -11.46 9.89 -10.58
N LEU A 17 -10.52 9.62 -9.69
CA LEU A 17 -10.78 9.07 -8.36
C LEU A 17 -11.68 10.06 -7.59
N THR A 18 -13.00 9.99 -7.81
CA THR A 18 -13.98 10.93 -7.25
C THR A 18 -14.67 10.37 -6.02
N SER A 19 -14.65 9.05 -5.87
CA SER A 19 -15.31 8.34 -4.78
C SER A 19 -14.39 7.35 -4.07
N ARG A 20 -14.80 6.91 -2.87
CA ARG A 20 -14.15 5.79 -2.17
C ARG A 20 -14.26 4.48 -2.97
N GLY A 21 -15.34 4.29 -3.72
CA GLY A 21 -15.52 3.12 -4.59
C GLY A 21 -14.51 3.10 -5.73
N ASP A 22 -14.24 4.26 -6.33
CA ASP A 22 -13.24 4.43 -7.40
C ASP A 22 -11.84 4.09 -6.86
N LEU A 23 -11.53 4.59 -5.66
CA LEU A 23 -10.25 4.32 -4.99
C LEU A 23 -10.06 2.83 -4.68
N THR A 24 -11.09 2.18 -4.13
CA THR A 24 -11.05 0.74 -3.86
C THR A 24 -10.86 -0.05 -5.15
N SER A 25 -11.60 0.29 -6.21
CA SER A 25 -11.53 -0.42 -7.50
C SER A 25 -10.16 -0.26 -8.14
N PHE A 26 -9.60 0.95 -8.12
CA PHE A 26 -8.26 1.24 -8.60
C PHE A 26 -7.20 0.41 -7.89
N PHE A 27 -7.20 0.38 -6.55
CA PHE A 27 -6.22 -0.41 -5.80
C PHE A 27 -6.42 -1.91 -5.94
N MET A 28 -7.65 -2.39 -6.04
CA MET A 28 -7.91 -3.81 -6.31
C MET A 28 -7.36 -4.23 -7.67
N GLN A 29 -7.57 -3.40 -8.71
CA GLN A 29 -7.01 -3.65 -10.04
C GLN A 29 -5.47 -3.63 -10.01
N LEU A 30 -4.87 -2.61 -9.38
CA LEU A 30 -3.42 -2.51 -9.25
C LEU A 30 -2.82 -3.71 -8.50
N THR A 31 -3.48 -4.14 -7.42
CA THR A 31 -3.10 -5.32 -6.62
C THR A 31 -3.08 -6.59 -7.48
N ALA A 32 -4.11 -6.79 -8.30
CA ALA A 32 -4.17 -7.90 -9.25
C ALA A 32 -3.09 -7.80 -10.33
N GLU A 33 -2.84 -6.60 -10.89
CA GLU A 33 -1.82 -6.37 -11.93
C GLU A 33 -0.40 -6.69 -11.46
N ILE A 34 -0.08 -6.42 -10.19
CA ILE A 34 1.25 -6.69 -9.61
C ILE A 34 1.34 -8.07 -8.94
N GLY A 35 0.24 -8.84 -8.89
CA GLY A 35 0.17 -10.14 -8.23
C GLY A 35 0.28 -10.08 -6.71
N ALA A 36 -0.15 -8.97 -6.10
CA ALA A 36 -0.26 -8.87 -4.64
C ALA A 36 -1.61 -9.41 -4.17
N ASP A 37 -1.67 -9.94 -2.95
CA ASP A 37 -2.93 -10.43 -2.36
C ASP A 37 -3.73 -9.29 -1.71
N SER A 38 -3.03 -8.29 -1.19
CA SER A 38 -3.63 -7.26 -0.36
C SER A 38 -2.91 -5.92 -0.45
N TYR A 39 -3.65 -4.84 -0.25
CA TYR A 39 -3.16 -3.47 -0.23
C TYR A 39 -3.64 -2.74 1.02
N MET A 40 -2.85 -1.76 1.45
CA MET A 40 -3.24 -0.78 2.46
C MET A 40 -2.70 0.59 2.08
N LEU A 41 -3.60 1.57 1.98
CA LEU A 41 -3.26 2.98 1.83
C LEU A 41 -3.39 3.67 3.18
N VAL A 42 -2.31 4.30 3.63
CA VAL A 42 -2.20 4.94 4.95
C VAL A 42 -1.79 6.40 4.79
N ALA A 43 -2.43 7.29 5.55
CA ALA A 43 -1.96 8.64 5.79
C ALA A 43 -1.22 8.68 7.13
N ILE A 44 0.03 9.16 7.11
CA ILE A 44 0.82 9.37 8.33
C ILE A 44 0.61 10.81 8.80
N VAL A 45 -0.07 10.95 9.92
CA VAL A 45 -0.25 12.25 10.58
C VAL A 45 0.81 12.36 11.66
N HIS A 46 1.59 13.44 11.59
CA HIS A 46 2.57 13.78 12.63
C HIS A 46 1.85 14.69 13.64
N ASP A 47 1.62 14.20 14.85
CA ASP A 47 1.24 15.02 16.00
C ASP A 47 2.45 15.11 16.96
N GLN A 48 2.53 16.20 17.72
CA GLN A 48 3.72 16.72 18.41
C GLN A 48 4.56 15.70 19.20
N ASP A 49 3.99 14.56 19.61
CA ASP A 49 4.70 13.48 20.30
C ASP A 49 4.55 12.07 19.67
N ARG A 50 3.74 11.89 18.62
CA ARG A 50 3.48 10.57 18.00
C ARG A 50 3.09 10.65 16.51
N ASN A 51 3.62 9.70 15.75
CA ASN A 51 3.13 9.42 14.40
C ASN A 51 1.92 8.48 14.50
N ASP A 52 0.76 8.93 14.03
CA ASP A 52 -0.43 8.09 13.92
C ASP A 52 -0.66 7.67 12.46
N ALA A 53 -0.89 6.38 12.27
CA ALA A 53 -1.24 5.79 10.99
C ALA A 53 -2.75 5.78 10.84
N ARG A 54 -3.27 6.63 9.94
CA ARG A 54 -4.68 6.61 9.56
C ARG A 54 -4.86 5.79 8.29
N ILE A 55 -5.52 4.64 8.43
CA ILE A 55 -5.88 3.81 7.27
C ILE A 55 -6.96 4.55 6.45
N VAL A 56 -6.64 4.84 5.19
CA VAL A 56 -7.53 5.49 4.23
C VAL A 56 -8.35 4.44 3.50
N SER A 57 -7.69 3.41 2.98
CA SER A 57 -8.31 2.26 2.32
C SER A 57 -7.47 1.00 2.54
N SER A 58 -8.11 -0.16 2.64
CA SER A 58 -7.44 -1.45 2.81
C SER A 58 -8.39 -2.57 2.43
N ASN A 59 -7.86 -3.65 1.87
CA ASN A 59 -8.59 -4.92 1.72
C ASN A 59 -8.14 -5.98 2.74
N TRP A 60 -7.29 -5.62 3.70
CA TRP A 60 -6.89 -6.51 4.79
C TRP A 60 -8.07 -6.80 5.71
N ILE A 61 -8.11 -8.03 6.24
CA ILE A 61 -9.06 -8.38 7.30
C ILE A 61 -8.75 -7.58 8.57
N PHE A 62 -9.79 -7.23 9.31
CA PHE A 62 -9.68 -6.39 10.50
C PHE A 62 -8.74 -6.98 11.55
N ASP A 63 -8.84 -8.29 11.83
CA ASP A 63 -8.02 -8.94 12.84
C ASP A 63 -6.51 -8.85 12.55
N ALA A 64 -6.12 -8.89 11.27
CA ALA A 64 -4.73 -8.71 10.87
C ALA A 64 -4.25 -7.27 11.11
N ILE A 65 -5.13 -6.29 10.89
CA ILE A 65 -4.84 -4.88 11.15
C ILE A 65 -4.67 -4.64 12.66
N GLU A 66 -5.56 -5.20 13.48
CA GLU A 66 -5.49 -5.10 14.93
C GLU A 66 -4.24 -5.78 15.49
N LEU A 67 -3.89 -6.96 14.97
CA LEU A 67 -2.71 -7.72 15.38
C LEU A 67 -1.40 -6.96 15.10
N ILE A 68 -1.27 -6.36 13.91
CA ILE A 68 -0.09 -5.55 13.54
C ILE A 68 -0.08 -4.26 14.36
N GLY A 69 -1.24 -3.61 14.50
CA GLY A 69 -1.42 -2.37 15.21
C GLY A 69 -0.89 -1.13 14.46
N LYS A 70 -1.57 0.00 14.66
CA LYS A 70 -1.27 1.27 13.98
C LYS A 70 0.14 1.78 14.23
N ARG A 71 0.71 1.51 15.40
CA ARG A 71 2.09 1.93 15.75
C ARG A 71 3.13 1.26 14.85
N LEU A 72 2.98 -0.04 14.58
CA LEU A 72 3.90 -0.77 13.70
C LEU A 72 3.72 -0.30 12.25
N ILE A 73 2.47 -0.09 11.80
CA ILE A 73 2.18 0.48 10.48
C ILE A 73 2.85 1.85 10.31
N ALA A 74 2.75 2.74 11.30
CA ALA A 74 3.42 4.04 11.29
C ALA A 74 4.95 3.89 11.27
N GLY A 75 5.50 2.93 12.03
CA GLY A 75 6.93 2.62 12.04
C GLY A 75 7.45 2.10 10.70
N LEU A 76 6.68 1.23 10.02
CA LEU A 76 7.01 0.75 8.67
C LEU A 76 7.03 1.90 7.67
N ALA A 77 6.03 2.79 7.71
CA ALA A 77 5.94 3.92 6.80
C ALA A 77 7.18 4.84 6.85
N GLN A 78 7.78 4.98 8.03
CA GLN A 78 8.97 5.80 8.30
C GLN A 78 10.29 5.00 8.27
N GLY A 79 10.22 3.69 8.07
CA GLY A 79 11.37 2.79 8.14
C GLY A 79 12.18 2.76 6.85
N ALA A 80 13.35 2.13 6.90
CA ALA A 80 14.22 1.95 5.73
C ALA A 80 13.64 1.03 4.64
N LEU A 81 12.45 0.45 4.87
CA LEU A 81 11.76 -0.48 3.97
C LEU A 81 10.77 0.24 3.04
N THR A 82 10.59 1.55 3.20
CA THR A 82 9.78 2.38 2.31
C THR A 82 10.66 3.23 1.41
N VAL A 83 10.14 3.58 0.24
CA VAL A 83 10.83 4.43 -0.73
C VAL A 83 9.90 5.57 -1.15
N ALA A 84 10.49 6.72 -1.47
CA ALA A 84 9.75 7.87 -1.99
C ALA A 84 9.11 7.55 -3.36
N PRO A 85 8.01 8.22 -3.75
CA PRO A 85 7.44 8.09 -5.08
C PRO A 85 8.48 8.30 -6.19
N GLY A 86 8.42 7.46 -7.23
CA GLY A 86 9.38 7.50 -8.34
C GLY A 86 10.66 6.67 -8.10
N ILE A 87 10.88 6.17 -6.88
CA ILE A 87 11.97 5.25 -6.56
C ILE A 87 11.46 3.80 -6.63
N ARG A 88 12.31 2.89 -7.14
CA ARG A 88 11.95 1.46 -7.22
C ARG A 88 11.92 0.83 -5.81
N PRO A 89 10.80 0.23 -5.39
CA PRO A 89 10.72 -0.49 -4.12
C PRO A 89 11.46 -1.83 -4.21
N HIS A 90 11.94 -2.32 -3.06
CA HIS A 90 12.51 -3.66 -2.92
C HIS A 90 11.57 -4.51 -2.05
N PRO A 91 11.24 -5.75 -2.46
CA PRO A 91 10.36 -6.61 -1.68
C PRO A 91 11.02 -7.01 -0.35
N LEU A 92 10.25 -6.94 0.74
CA LEU A 92 10.65 -7.54 2.01
C LEU A 92 10.33 -9.04 1.96
N VAL A 93 11.37 -9.88 1.97
CA VAL A 93 11.21 -11.33 2.07
C VAL A 93 11.21 -11.69 3.55
N ALA A 94 10.03 -12.01 4.09
CA ALA A 94 9.92 -12.52 5.45
C ALA A 94 10.61 -13.90 5.56
N SER A 95 11.25 -14.16 6.69
CA SER A 95 11.65 -15.52 7.05
C SER A 95 10.41 -16.41 7.06
N ARG A 96 10.49 -17.59 6.43
CA ARG A 96 9.40 -18.57 6.47
C ARG A 96 9.06 -18.88 7.93
N ALA A 97 7.77 -18.96 8.23
CA ALA A 97 7.37 -19.54 9.52
C ALA A 97 7.98 -20.95 9.61
N PRO A 98 8.47 -21.37 10.78
CA PRO A 98 8.89 -22.75 10.96
C PRO A 98 7.72 -23.66 10.59
N GLU A 99 7.99 -24.71 9.79
CA GLU A 99 6.97 -25.72 9.51
C GLU A 99 6.52 -26.32 10.84
N THR A 100 5.21 -26.31 11.07
CA THR A 100 4.61 -26.98 12.22
C THR A 100 4.64 -28.48 11.95
N ASP A 101 5.45 -29.22 12.71
CA ASP A 101 5.39 -30.69 12.80
C ASP A 101 4.07 -31.16 13.43
#